data_AF-A0RPC7-F1
#
_entry.id   AF-A0RPC7-F1
#
_cell.length_a   1.000
_cell.length_b   1.000
_cell.length_c   1.000
_cell.angle_alpha   90.00
_cell.angle_beta   90.00
_cell.angle_gamma   90.00
#
_symmetry.space_group_name_H-M   'P 1'
#
loop_
_entity.id
_entity.type
_entity.pdbx_description
1 polymer ?
#
loop_
_entity_poly.entity_id
_entity_poly.type
_entity_poly.pdbx_seq_one_letter_code
_entity_poly.pdbx_strand_id
1 'polypeptide(L)'
;MTLKTVIVGVAGAFIFAGCSFKTTPPTSQSAGKFHQYEFNNVYNVNLSKYINKKLGKDCSGFVSLVNQDSNSIYFNSSELDNFYDKEGRKSQAIFNLYKSQNKIYFIDPKPGDLVFFSNTTHNTKTSKQKKITHLGIIQDINSNGTISFVHNTSGKNIKSVMNLKYKNLHMINGKKVNAYIITKCQSKSCLVSNKFAGFGKVDKTLKIN
;
A
#
# COMPACT_ATOMS: atom_id res chain seq x y z
N MET A 1 23.99 -32.53 -58.93
CA MET A 1 23.34 -33.05 -60.15
C MET A 1 21.83 -32.95 -59.93
N THR A 2 21.21 -32.14 -60.77
CA THR A 2 19.82 -31.67 -60.77
C THR A 2 18.88 -32.69 -61.38
N LEU A 3 17.63 -32.79 -60.89
CA LEU A 3 16.39 -33.01 -61.67
C LEU A 3 15.19 -32.90 -60.71
N LYS A 4 14.37 -31.84 -60.76
CA LYS A 4 13.23 -31.60 -61.68
C LYS A 4 12.12 -32.66 -61.49
N THR A 5 11.01 -32.31 -60.84
CA THR A 5 9.75 -31.77 -61.44
C THR A 5 8.71 -32.89 -61.56
N VAL A 6 7.45 -32.57 -61.25
CA VAL A 6 6.23 -32.83 -62.05
C VAL A 6 5.02 -33.08 -61.13
N ILE A 7 4.02 -32.22 -61.33
CA ILE A 7 2.63 -32.31 -60.88
C ILE A 7 1.91 -33.30 -61.80
N VAL A 8 1.13 -34.25 -61.25
CA VAL A 8 -0.05 -34.79 -61.93
C VAL A 8 -1.13 -35.07 -60.88
N GLY A 9 -2.28 -34.42 -61.04
CA GLY A 9 -3.48 -34.71 -60.28
C GLY A 9 -4.19 -35.95 -60.83
N VAL A 10 -4.86 -36.67 -59.94
CA VAL A 10 -5.95 -37.58 -60.31
C VAL A 10 -7.14 -37.24 -59.42
N ALA A 11 -8.19 -36.76 -60.09
CA ALA A 11 -9.53 -36.68 -59.55
C ALA A 11 -10.07 -38.10 -59.38
N GLY A 12 -10.43 -38.47 -58.15
CA GLY A 12 -11.11 -39.72 -57.82
C GLY A 12 -12.28 -39.40 -56.92
N ALA A 13 -13.48 -39.70 -57.41
CA ALA A 13 -14.76 -39.28 -56.86
C ALA A 13 -15.02 -39.80 -55.43
N PHE A 14 -15.62 -38.91 -54.63
CA PHE A 14 -16.34 -39.24 -53.40
C PHE A 14 -17.56 -40.11 -53.71
N ILE A 15 -17.71 -41.25 -53.04
CA ILE A 15 -19.02 -41.77 -52.63
C ILE A 15 -18.89 -42.32 -51.20
N PHE A 16 -19.81 -41.83 -50.36
CA PHE A 16 -19.90 -41.97 -48.92
C PHE A 16 -20.30 -43.38 -48.48
N ALA A 17 -19.64 -43.88 -47.43
CA ALA A 17 -20.25 -44.80 -46.48
C ALA A 17 -19.87 -44.32 -45.07
N GLY A 18 -20.84 -43.69 -44.40
CA GLY A 18 -20.68 -43.11 -43.09
C GLY A 18 -20.69 -44.16 -41.97
N CYS A 19 -19.80 -43.97 -41.00
CA CYS A 19 -20.07 -44.35 -39.62
C CYS A 19 -19.99 -43.12 -38.74
N SER A 20 -21.03 -42.99 -37.93
CA SER A 20 -21.47 -41.84 -37.19
C SER A 20 -20.58 -41.56 -35.99
N PHE A 21 -19.91 -40.40 -35.97
CA PHE A 21 -19.42 -39.80 -34.74
C PHE A 21 -20.20 -38.49 -34.52
N LYS A 22 -20.91 -38.42 -33.40
CA LYS A 22 -21.51 -37.17 -32.90
C LYS A 22 -20.40 -36.19 -32.56
N THR A 23 -20.04 -35.34 -33.50
CA THR A 23 -19.39 -34.06 -33.22
C THR A 23 -20.44 -32.97 -33.34
N THR A 24 -20.92 -32.48 -32.20
CA THR A 24 -21.58 -31.18 -32.15
C THR A 24 -20.63 -30.13 -32.73
N PRO A 25 -21.05 -29.32 -33.72
CA PRO A 25 -20.24 -28.21 -34.20
C PRO A 25 -19.94 -27.26 -33.05
N PRO A 26 -18.74 -26.63 -32.97
CA PRO A 26 -18.60 -25.47 -32.12
C PRO A 26 -19.53 -24.39 -32.69
N THR A 27 -20.64 -24.16 -32.00
CA THR A 27 -21.52 -23.05 -32.27
C THR A 27 -20.68 -21.78 -32.19
N SER A 28 -20.63 -21.04 -33.30
CA SER A 28 -20.20 -19.65 -33.38
C SER A 28 -20.97 -18.84 -32.34
N GLN A 29 -20.47 -18.79 -31.11
CA GLN A 29 -20.91 -17.87 -30.08
C GLN A 29 -20.02 -16.65 -30.18
N SER A 30 -20.63 -15.60 -30.75
CA SER A 30 -20.36 -14.18 -30.58
C SER A 30 -18.98 -13.83 -30.02
N ALA A 31 -18.22 -13.06 -30.81
CA ALA A 31 -17.12 -12.23 -30.33
C ALA A 31 -17.52 -11.55 -29.01
N GLY A 32 -17.13 -12.17 -27.91
CA GLY A 32 -17.38 -11.67 -26.57
C GLY A 32 -16.61 -10.37 -26.47
N LYS A 33 -17.32 -9.29 -26.21
CA LYS A 33 -16.76 -7.99 -25.86
C LYS A 33 -15.60 -8.24 -24.89
N PHE A 34 -14.37 -7.94 -25.33
CA PHE A 34 -13.29 -7.67 -24.40
C PHE A 34 -13.81 -6.56 -23.49
N HIS A 35 -14.13 -6.91 -22.25
CA HIS A 35 -14.46 -5.93 -21.22
C HIS A 35 -13.18 -5.17 -20.91
N GLN A 36 -12.91 -4.17 -21.73
CA GLN A 36 -11.98 -3.11 -21.42
C GLN A 36 -12.63 -2.24 -20.33
N TYR A 37 -12.44 -2.62 -19.07
CA TYR A 37 -12.79 -1.80 -17.92
C TYR A 37 -11.69 -1.87 -16.87
N GLU A 38 -10.49 -1.41 -17.25
CA GLU A 38 -9.53 -0.89 -16.29
C GLU A 38 -9.89 0.59 -16.07
N PHE A 39 -10.97 0.83 -15.32
CA PHE A 39 -11.22 2.17 -14.81
C PHE A 39 -10.18 2.41 -13.72
N ASN A 40 -9.03 2.96 -14.13
CA ASN A 40 -8.00 3.47 -13.24
C ASN A 40 -8.60 4.60 -12.41
N ASN A 41 -9.38 4.25 -11.39
CA ASN A 41 -9.86 5.18 -10.39
C ASN A 41 -8.63 5.69 -9.65
N VAL A 42 -8.10 6.81 -10.12
CA VAL A 42 -7.06 7.56 -9.42
C VAL A 42 -7.75 8.27 -8.27
N TYR A 43 -7.47 7.84 -7.04
CA TYR A 43 -8.02 8.50 -5.86
C TYR A 43 -7.12 9.68 -5.51
N ASN A 44 -7.73 10.86 -5.39
CA ASN A 44 -7.02 12.07 -5.00
C ASN A 44 -7.02 12.18 -3.47
N VAL A 45 -5.83 12.16 -2.87
CA VAL A 45 -5.65 12.36 -1.43
C VAL A 45 -4.87 13.64 -1.24
N ASN A 46 -5.56 14.70 -0.81
CA ASN A 46 -4.93 15.99 -0.52
C ASN A 46 -4.50 16.06 0.95
N LEU A 47 -3.27 15.62 1.24
CA LEU A 47 -2.72 15.66 2.59
C LEU A 47 -2.46 17.10 3.05
N SER A 48 -2.17 18.02 2.13
CA SER A 48 -1.89 19.42 2.46
C SER A 48 -3.03 20.10 3.22
N LYS A 49 -4.29 19.71 2.96
CA LYS A 49 -5.50 20.17 3.68
C LYS A 49 -5.41 19.96 5.20
N TYR A 50 -4.73 18.91 5.64
CA TYR A 50 -4.67 18.52 7.06
C TYR A 50 -3.42 19.02 7.76
N ILE A 51 -2.34 19.32 7.01
CA ILE A 51 -1.06 19.76 7.61
C ILE A 51 -1.27 21.06 8.40
N ASN A 52 -0.64 21.12 9.57
CA ASN A 52 -0.76 22.21 10.55
C ASN A 52 -2.15 22.40 11.16
N LYS A 53 -3.09 21.47 10.96
CA LYS A 53 -4.42 21.52 11.57
C LYS A 53 -4.51 20.64 12.82
N LYS A 54 -5.35 21.04 13.78
CA LYS A 54 -5.70 20.26 14.98
C LYS A 54 -6.92 19.38 14.73
N LEU A 55 -6.84 18.52 13.71
CA LEU A 55 -7.91 17.61 13.29
C LEU A 55 -7.51 16.16 13.53
N GLY A 56 -8.48 15.31 13.85
CA GLY A 56 -8.27 13.86 14.01
C GLY A 56 -7.86 13.43 15.42
N LYS A 57 -7.52 14.37 16.31
CA LYS A 57 -7.15 14.17 17.73
C LYS A 57 -5.87 13.36 17.98
N ASP A 58 -5.66 12.25 17.28
CA ASP A 58 -4.48 11.38 17.34
C ASP A 58 -4.07 10.85 15.95
N CYS A 59 -3.03 10.01 15.89
CA CYS A 59 -2.48 9.50 14.63
C CYS A 59 -3.46 8.63 13.85
N SER A 60 -4.22 7.78 14.53
CA SER A 60 -5.23 6.92 13.93
C SER A 60 -6.51 7.67 13.54
N GLY A 61 -6.86 8.71 14.29
CA GLY A 61 -7.97 9.60 13.97
C GLY A 61 -7.64 10.52 12.79
N PHE A 62 -6.38 10.95 12.63
CA PHE A 62 -5.93 11.59 11.38
C PHE A 62 -6.11 10.65 10.18
N VAL A 63 -5.61 9.40 10.24
CA VAL A 63 -5.80 8.44 9.15
C VAL A 63 -7.29 8.17 8.92
N SER A 64 -8.11 8.11 9.98
CA SER A 64 -9.57 7.95 9.86
C SER A 64 -10.24 9.12 9.13
N LEU A 65 -9.81 10.37 9.37
CA LEU A 65 -10.31 11.53 8.64
C LEU A 65 -9.94 11.47 7.16
N VAL A 66 -8.69 11.16 6.84
CA VAL A 66 -8.28 11.02 5.44
C VAL A 66 -9.05 9.88 4.78
N ASN A 67 -9.21 8.75 5.47
CA ASN A 67 -9.97 7.59 5.00
C ASN A 67 -11.43 7.95 4.68
N GLN A 68 -12.09 8.73 5.55
CA GLN A 68 -13.44 9.22 5.29
C GLN A 68 -13.51 10.13 4.06
N ASP A 69 -12.59 11.09 3.94
CA ASP A 69 -12.54 12.05 2.84
C ASP A 69 -12.10 11.41 1.49
N SER A 70 -11.65 10.16 1.50
CA SER A 70 -11.12 9.44 0.33
C SER A 70 -11.87 8.15 0.03
N ASN A 71 -13.16 8.06 0.37
CA ASN A 71 -14.02 6.90 0.07
C ASN A 71 -13.48 5.58 0.64
N SER A 72 -12.98 5.61 1.87
CA SER A 72 -12.55 4.43 2.63
C SER A 72 -11.39 3.63 2.01
N ILE A 73 -10.47 4.28 1.28
CA ILE A 73 -9.34 3.60 0.61
C ILE A 73 -8.36 2.88 1.56
N TYR A 74 -8.26 3.30 2.82
CA TYR A 74 -7.33 2.70 3.78
C TYR A 74 -7.93 1.53 4.52
N PHE A 75 -9.22 1.60 4.88
CA PHE A 75 -9.95 0.53 5.57
C PHE A 75 -11.46 0.78 5.54
N ASN A 76 -12.23 -0.31 5.60
CA ASN A 76 -13.64 -0.26 5.97
C ASN A 76 -13.77 -0.25 7.51
N SER A 77 -14.59 0.65 8.07
CA SER A 77 -14.71 0.78 9.54
C SER A 77 -15.31 -0.46 10.21
N SER A 78 -16.32 -1.08 9.60
CA SER A 78 -16.96 -2.29 10.14
C SER A 78 -16.05 -3.51 10.06
N GLU A 79 -15.23 -3.60 9.01
CA GLU A 79 -14.20 -4.65 8.91
C GLU A 79 -13.14 -4.47 10.00
N LEU A 80 -12.70 -3.22 10.23
CA LEU A 80 -11.64 -2.89 11.18
C LEU A 80 -11.95 -3.32 12.63
N ASP A 81 -13.23 -3.35 13.01
CA ASP A 81 -13.66 -3.75 14.35
C ASP A 81 -13.23 -5.18 14.72
N ASN A 82 -13.07 -6.06 13.72
CA ASN A 82 -12.59 -7.43 13.91
C ASN A 82 -11.07 -7.54 14.19
N PHE A 83 -10.33 -6.43 14.08
CA PHE A 83 -8.87 -6.44 14.15
C PHE A 83 -8.31 -5.77 15.41
N TYR A 84 -9.17 -5.27 16.30
CA TYR A 84 -8.75 -4.77 17.60
C TYR A 84 -8.24 -5.88 18.50
N ASP A 85 -7.17 -5.60 19.23
CA ASP A 85 -6.74 -6.43 20.34
C ASP A 85 -7.37 -5.95 21.65
N LYS A 86 -7.06 -6.65 22.74
CA LYS A 86 -7.50 -6.30 24.10
C LYS A 86 -7.07 -4.90 24.57
N GLU A 87 -6.07 -4.29 23.93
CA GLU A 87 -5.59 -2.94 24.28
C GLU A 87 -6.33 -1.83 23.52
N GLY A 88 -7.19 -2.19 22.56
CA GLY A 88 -8.14 -1.28 21.92
C GLY A 88 -7.50 -0.19 21.05
N ARG A 89 -6.21 -0.31 20.69
CA ARG A 89 -5.54 0.73 19.90
C ARG A 89 -5.86 0.61 18.43
N LYS A 90 -6.48 1.64 17.86
CA LYS A 90 -6.83 1.69 16.44
C LYS A 90 -5.62 1.61 15.51
N SER A 91 -4.49 2.18 15.88
CA SER A 91 -3.23 2.03 15.12
C SER A 91 -2.78 0.58 15.00
N GLN A 92 -2.92 -0.20 16.09
CA GLN A 92 -2.67 -1.63 16.11
C GLN A 92 -3.71 -2.40 15.30
N ALA A 93 -4.99 -2.04 15.39
CA ALA A 93 -6.06 -2.66 14.61
C ALA A 93 -5.83 -2.49 13.09
N ILE A 94 -5.46 -1.28 12.64
CA ILE A 94 -5.15 -1.02 11.23
C ILE A 94 -3.94 -1.85 10.78
N PHE A 95 -2.91 -1.96 11.62
CA PHE A 95 -1.77 -2.84 11.31
C PHE A 95 -2.18 -4.31 11.21
N ASN A 96 -3.01 -4.80 12.13
CA ASN A 96 -3.51 -6.17 12.13
C ASN A 96 -4.34 -6.48 10.87
N LEU A 97 -5.18 -5.55 10.44
CA LEU A 97 -5.92 -5.62 9.17
C LEU A 97 -4.98 -5.75 7.97
N TYR A 98 -3.97 -4.87 7.87
CA TYR A 98 -3.02 -4.94 6.75
C TYR A 98 -2.19 -6.23 6.81
N LYS A 99 -1.87 -6.70 8.02
CA LYS A 99 -1.15 -7.96 8.21
C LYS A 99 -1.98 -9.16 7.78
N SER A 100 -3.27 -9.23 8.11
CA SER A 100 -4.14 -10.34 7.70
C SER A 100 -4.32 -10.42 6.18
N GLN A 101 -4.22 -9.27 5.50
CA GLN A 101 -4.28 -9.16 4.05
C GLN A 101 -2.91 -9.35 3.35
N ASN A 102 -1.84 -9.68 4.09
CA ASN A 102 -0.46 -9.76 3.58
C ASN A 102 0.04 -8.45 2.93
N LYS A 103 -0.39 -7.30 3.46
CA LYS A 103 -0.06 -5.95 2.97
C LYS A 103 1.00 -5.22 3.78
N ILE A 104 1.70 -5.91 4.69
CA ILE A 104 2.82 -5.34 5.44
C ILE A 104 4.14 -5.63 4.72
N TYR A 105 4.81 -4.56 4.28
CA TYR A 105 6.08 -4.61 3.57
C TYR A 105 7.15 -3.79 4.28
N PHE A 106 8.42 -4.09 4.02
CA PHE A 106 9.55 -3.38 4.65
C PHE A 106 10.39 -2.57 3.66
N ILE A 107 10.08 -2.68 2.37
CA ILE A 107 10.80 -2.06 1.25
C ILE A 107 9.81 -1.46 0.25
N ASP A 108 10.34 -0.68 -0.68
CA ASP A 108 9.66 -0.09 -1.84
C ASP A 108 8.32 0.61 -1.54
N PRO A 109 8.22 1.45 -0.48
CA PRO A 109 7.00 2.22 -0.21
C PRO A 109 6.63 3.12 -1.40
N LYS A 110 5.36 3.53 -1.46
CA LYS A 110 4.86 4.51 -2.43
C LYS A 110 4.14 5.65 -1.69
N PRO A 111 4.08 6.86 -2.28
CA PRO A 111 3.16 7.90 -1.80
C PRO A 111 1.74 7.34 -1.62
N GLY A 112 1.14 7.62 -0.45
CA GLY A 112 -0.17 7.14 -0.05
C GLY A 112 -0.16 5.84 0.76
N ASP A 113 0.94 5.09 0.79
CA ASP A 113 1.06 3.94 1.71
C ASP A 113 1.01 4.41 3.17
N LEU A 114 0.59 3.51 4.06
CA LEU A 114 0.71 3.72 5.50
C LEU A 114 2.15 3.42 5.95
N VAL A 115 2.62 4.14 6.96
CA VAL A 115 3.86 3.83 7.67
C VAL A 115 3.55 3.61 9.15
N PHE A 116 3.97 2.47 9.69
CA PHE A 116 3.70 2.07 11.08
C PHE A 116 4.95 2.17 11.94
N PHE A 117 4.74 2.53 13.20
CA PHE A 117 5.79 2.61 14.21
C PHE A 117 5.35 1.92 15.51
N SER A 118 6.32 1.29 16.14
CA SER A 118 6.17 0.61 17.41
C SER A 118 6.78 1.40 18.56
N ASN A 119 6.21 1.26 19.76
CA ASN A 119 6.80 1.73 21.00
C ASN A 119 7.18 3.22 21.00
N THR A 120 6.28 4.08 20.52
CA THR A 120 6.48 5.53 20.33
C THR A 120 5.97 6.39 21.50
N THR A 121 5.55 5.78 22.60
CA THR A 121 5.12 6.51 23.80
C THR A 121 6.18 6.46 24.88
N HIS A 122 6.16 7.39 25.84
CA HIS A 122 7.08 7.39 26.98
C HIS A 122 7.11 6.05 27.73
N ASN A 123 5.94 5.41 27.86
CA ASN A 123 5.78 4.16 28.62
C ASN A 123 6.15 2.92 27.82
N THR A 124 6.18 3.01 26.48
CA THR A 124 6.47 1.86 25.61
C THR A 124 7.87 1.90 25.02
N LYS A 125 8.57 3.05 25.07
CA LYS A 125 9.84 3.29 24.34
C LYS A 125 10.97 2.28 24.60
N THR A 126 10.98 1.65 25.77
CA THR A 126 11.95 0.63 26.20
C THR A 126 11.38 -0.80 26.15
N SER A 127 10.12 -0.97 25.77
CA SER A 127 9.48 -2.29 25.68
C SER A 127 10.18 -3.19 24.65
N LYS A 128 10.41 -4.44 25.03
CA LYS A 128 10.88 -5.50 24.12
C LYS A 128 9.76 -5.98 23.18
N GLN A 129 8.50 -5.93 23.63
CA GLN A 129 7.35 -6.23 22.80
C GLN A 129 7.11 -5.08 21.83
N LYS A 130 7.13 -5.35 20.52
CA LYS A 130 6.88 -4.36 19.47
C LYS A 130 5.38 -4.13 19.32
N LYS A 131 4.82 -3.26 20.15
CA LYS A 131 3.41 -2.85 20.04
C LYS A 131 3.30 -1.70 19.06
N ILE A 132 2.38 -1.77 18.11
CA ILE A 132 2.10 -0.67 17.19
C ILE A 132 1.39 0.41 17.98
N THR A 133 2.03 1.58 18.04
CA THR A 133 1.52 2.72 18.83
C THR A 133 1.31 3.95 17.97
N HIS A 134 1.78 3.93 16.72
CA HIS A 134 1.69 5.08 15.84
C HIS A 134 1.69 4.70 14.38
N LEU A 135 1.12 5.58 13.56
CA LEU A 135 1.12 5.47 12.11
C LEU A 135 1.02 6.84 11.45
N GLY A 136 1.32 6.88 10.15
CA GLY A 136 1.12 8.05 9.29
C GLY A 136 0.88 7.62 7.85
N ILE A 137 0.66 8.60 6.98
CA ILE A 137 0.48 8.41 5.53
C ILE A 137 1.70 8.98 4.83
N ILE A 138 2.32 8.20 3.96
CA ILE A 138 3.47 8.64 3.16
C ILE A 138 3.00 9.72 2.18
N GLN A 139 3.64 10.87 2.23
CA GLN A 139 3.37 11.96 1.30
C GLN A 139 4.26 11.86 0.06
N ASP A 140 5.56 11.61 0.25
CA ASP A 140 6.54 11.64 -0.83
C ASP A 140 7.81 10.85 -0.46
N ILE A 141 8.60 10.46 -1.46
CA ILE A 141 9.85 9.74 -1.32
C ILE A 141 10.92 10.45 -2.15
N ASN A 142 11.87 11.08 -1.47
CA ASN A 142 12.97 11.78 -2.12
C ASN A 142 13.93 10.80 -2.79
N SER A 143 14.69 11.27 -3.80
CA SER A 143 15.71 10.48 -4.52
C SER A 143 16.79 9.85 -3.63
N ASN A 144 17.05 10.42 -2.45
CA ASN A 144 17.98 9.87 -1.47
C ASN A 144 17.35 8.83 -0.51
N GLY A 145 16.12 8.40 -0.78
CA GLY A 145 15.36 7.45 0.03
C GLY A 145 14.76 8.04 1.31
N THR A 146 14.82 9.36 1.51
CA THR A 146 14.12 10.00 2.62
C THR A 146 12.62 10.05 2.31
N ILE A 147 11.84 9.38 3.13
CA ILE A 147 10.39 9.32 3.09
C ILE A 147 9.85 10.50 3.89
N SER A 148 8.98 11.29 3.30
CA SER A 148 8.18 12.27 4.03
C SER A 148 6.77 11.74 4.26
N PHE A 149 6.24 11.94 5.46
CA PHE A 149 4.94 11.40 5.85
C PHE A 149 4.20 12.39 6.74
N VAL A 150 2.87 12.36 6.66
CA VAL A 150 1.98 13.16 7.50
C VAL A 150 1.42 12.27 8.60
N HIS A 151 1.45 12.78 9.82
CA HIS A 151 0.86 12.12 10.97
C HIS A 151 0.36 13.17 11.96
N ASN A 152 -0.56 12.76 12.83
CA ASN A 152 -0.85 13.55 14.01
C ASN A 152 0.20 13.26 15.09
N THR A 153 0.66 14.28 15.79
CA THR A 153 1.39 14.14 17.06
C THR A 153 0.99 15.28 17.97
N SER A 154 0.79 14.98 19.26
CA SER A 154 0.37 15.97 20.25
C SER A 154 -0.84 16.80 19.80
N GLY A 155 -1.81 16.17 19.11
CA GLY A 155 -3.04 16.80 18.65
C GLY A 155 -2.91 17.64 17.37
N LYS A 156 -1.74 17.71 16.74
CA LYS A 156 -1.52 18.46 15.49
C LYS A 156 -1.00 17.56 14.39
N ASN A 157 -1.56 17.71 13.19
CA ASN A 157 -1.06 17.04 11.99
C ASN A 157 0.17 17.77 11.47
N ILE A 158 1.28 17.03 11.32
CA ILE A 158 2.56 17.58 10.87
C ILE A 158 3.19 16.68 9.80
N LYS A 159 4.08 17.27 9.01
CA LYS A 159 4.97 16.55 8.10
C LYS A 159 6.27 16.21 8.83
N SER A 160 6.63 14.93 8.81
CA SER A 160 7.89 14.39 9.34
C SER A 160 8.66 13.66 8.25
N VAL A 161 9.93 13.34 8.52
CA VAL A 161 10.81 12.62 7.59
C VAL A 161 11.43 11.41 8.26
N MET A 162 11.64 10.35 7.49
CA MET A 162 12.31 9.11 7.88
C MET A 162 13.24 8.65 6.76
N ASN A 163 14.43 8.17 7.11
CA ASN A 163 15.34 7.53 6.17
C ASN A 163 15.88 6.24 6.79
N LEU A 164 15.51 5.10 6.18
CA LEU A 164 15.87 3.77 6.66
C LEU A 164 17.31 3.37 6.31
N LYS A 165 17.99 4.07 5.39
CA LYS A 165 19.44 3.89 5.15
C LYS A 165 20.25 4.53 6.28
N TYR A 166 19.78 5.66 6.80
CA TYR A 166 20.47 6.44 7.82
C TYR A 166 19.80 6.35 9.20
N LYS A 167 19.46 5.12 9.64
CA LYS A 167 18.55 4.89 10.80
C LYS A 167 18.94 5.60 12.09
N ASN A 168 20.24 5.80 12.34
CA ASN A 168 20.75 6.37 13.60
C ASN A 168 21.11 7.86 13.52
N LEU A 169 20.77 8.53 12.41
CA LEU A 169 21.09 9.92 12.17
C LEU A 169 19.82 10.77 12.15
N HIS A 170 19.81 11.84 12.94
CA HIS A 170 18.75 12.86 12.89
C HIS A 170 18.92 13.77 11.67
N MET A 171 20.17 14.17 11.39
CA MET A 171 20.56 15.14 10.36
C MET A 171 21.72 14.59 9.52
N ILE A 172 21.76 14.99 8.25
CA ILE A 172 22.90 14.83 7.34
C ILE A 172 23.10 16.15 6.62
N ASN A 173 24.29 16.73 6.69
CA ASN A 173 24.64 18.00 6.03
C ASN A 173 23.60 19.11 6.28
N GLY A 174 23.19 19.28 7.55
CA GLY A 174 22.19 20.27 7.93
C GLY A 174 20.75 19.96 7.53
N LYS A 175 20.48 18.84 6.82
CA LYS A 175 19.13 18.41 6.44
C LYS A 175 18.63 17.30 7.36
N LYS A 176 17.39 17.43 7.83
CA LYS A 176 16.72 16.40 8.64
C LYS A 176 16.46 15.16 7.81
N VAL A 177 16.87 14.00 8.30
CA VAL A 177 16.64 12.69 7.65
C VAL A 177 15.80 11.75 8.50
N ASN A 178 15.79 11.91 9.83
CA ASN A 178 14.85 11.22 10.72
C ASN A 178 14.30 12.17 11.77
N ALA A 179 12.98 12.25 11.92
CA ALA A 179 12.36 12.96 13.04
C ALA A 179 12.45 12.16 14.35
N TYR A 180 12.34 12.85 15.48
CA TYR A 180 12.05 12.22 16.77
C TYR A 180 10.54 12.03 16.89
N ILE A 181 10.10 10.79 17.13
CA ILE A 181 8.67 10.45 17.23
C ILE A 181 8.15 10.46 18.68
N ILE A 182 9.07 10.41 19.65
CA ILE A 182 8.74 10.38 21.07
C ILE A 182 9.03 11.76 21.65
N THR A 183 8.01 12.37 22.25
CA THR A 183 8.11 13.66 22.93
C THR A 183 9.24 13.65 23.98
N LYS A 184 9.97 14.77 24.12
CA LYS A 184 11.07 14.93 25.09
C LYS A 184 12.09 13.77 25.05
N CYS A 185 12.32 13.17 23.88
CA CYS A 185 13.35 12.15 23.70
C CYS A 185 14.20 12.45 22.47
N GLN A 186 15.50 12.69 22.70
CA GLN A 186 16.47 13.04 21.66
C GLN A 186 17.55 11.96 21.46
N SER A 187 17.34 10.75 21.98
CA SER A 187 18.24 9.63 21.74
C SER A 187 18.02 9.04 20.34
N LYS A 188 19.05 8.37 19.80
CA LYS A 188 18.97 7.62 18.53
C LYS A 188 17.80 6.63 18.54
N SER A 189 17.55 5.97 19.67
CA SER A 189 16.44 5.00 19.84
C SER A 189 15.04 5.60 19.72
N CYS A 190 14.91 6.93 19.79
CA CYS A 190 13.65 7.68 19.63
C CYS A 190 13.45 8.25 18.22
N LEU A 191 14.39 8.02 17.30
CA LEU A 191 14.21 8.34 15.89
C LEU A 191 13.15 7.43 15.26
N VAL A 192 12.35 8.00 14.36
CA VAL A 192 11.28 7.31 13.61
C VAL A 192 11.76 6.01 12.96
N SER A 193 12.95 6.02 12.35
CA SER A 193 13.63 4.87 11.74
C SER A 193 13.86 3.70 12.69
N ASN A 194 14.15 3.99 13.96
CA ASN A 194 14.38 2.97 14.99
C ASN A 194 13.09 2.46 15.63
N LYS A 195 11.97 3.14 15.35
CA LYS A 195 10.62 2.71 15.73
C LYS A 195 9.84 2.07 14.58
N PHE A 196 10.39 2.06 13.37
CA PHE A 196 9.73 1.54 12.17
C PHE A 196 9.26 0.09 12.35
N ALA A 197 8.01 -0.17 11.98
CA ALA A 197 7.36 -1.47 12.11
C ALA A 197 6.84 -2.06 10.78
N GLY A 198 6.89 -1.30 9.69
CA GLY A 198 6.45 -1.74 8.37
C GLY A 198 5.68 -0.64 7.63
N PHE A 199 5.52 -0.85 6.32
CA PHE A 199 4.63 -0.10 5.45
C PHE A 199 3.36 -0.91 5.20
N GLY A 200 2.20 -0.24 5.22
CA GLY A 200 0.94 -0.81 4.78
C GLY A 200 0.68 -0.42 3.33
N LYS A 201 0.72 -1.40 2.43
CA LYS A 201 0.49 -1.19 0.99
C LYS A 201 -0.98 -0.90 0.69
N VAL A 202 -1.23 0.20 -0.02
CA VAL A 202 -2.56 0.52 -0.53
C VAL A 202 -2.62 0.14 -2.01
N ASP A 203 -3.42 -0.87 -2.36
CA ASP A 203 -3.51 -1.41 -3.74
C ASP A 203 -4.34 -0.53 -4.70
N LYS A 204 -4.40 0.78 -4.42
CA LYS A 204 -5.10 1.76 -5.24
C LYS A 204 -4.09 2.73 -5.82
N THR A 205 -4.34 3.19 -7.05
CA THR A 205 -3.55 4.27 -7.62
C THR A 205 -3.95 5.58 -6.96
N LEU A 206 -3.04 6.16 -6.17
CA LEU A 206 -3.28 7.39 -5.42
C LEU A 206 -2.50 8.56 -6.04
N LYS A 207 -3.17 9.69 -6.21
CA LYS A 207 -2.51 10.98 -6.45
C LYS A 207 -2.46 11.75 -5.14
N ILE A 208 -1.27 11.89 -4.59
CA ILE A 208 -1.04 12.59 -3.33
C ILE A 208 -0.68 14.05 -3.62
N ASN A 209 -1.44 14.99 -3.03
CA ASN A 209 -1.20 16.44 -3.12
C ASN A 209 -0.97 17.03 -1.72
#